data_AF-A0A3N5NUS0-F1
#
_entry.id   AF-A0A3N5NUS0-F1
#
_cell.length_a   1.000
_cell.length_b   1.000
_cell.length_c   1.000
_cell.angle_alpha   90.00
_cell.angle_beta   90.00
_cell.angle_gamma   90.00
#
_symmetry.space_group_name_H-M   'P 1'
#
loop_
_entity.id
_entity.type
_entity.pdbx_description
1 polymer ?
#
loop_
_entity_poly.entity_id
_entity_poly.type
_entity_poly.pdbx_seq_one_letter_code
_entity_poly.pdbx_strand_id
1 'polypeptide(L)'
;MCRLSAITSSTYFSPMENILALETMKEGHDGSGLGLVMKDLGGAFEDLKSYPVLSGTCSNKGLDMLDDYMQRAGFRVKYNWEPKIKRVAGMEIEPRDHYFARAYQYPSPYEPKAQVDWERLLLE
;
A
#
# COMPACT_ATOMS: atom_id res chain seq x y z
N MET A 1 -24.49 -20.56 1.39
CA MET A 1 -23.86 -20.72 2.72
C MET A 1 -22.74 -19.71 2.81
N CYS A 2 -22.78 -18.76 3.75
CA CYS A 2 -21.72 -17.76 3.90
C CYS A 2 -20.58 -18.31 4.75
N ARG A 3 -19.33 -17.94 4.44
CA ARG A 3 -18.14 -18.38 5.18
C ARG A 3 -17.22 -17.19 5.44
N LEU A 4 -16.46 -17.25 6.53
CA LEU A 4 -15.65 -16.14 7.00
C LEU A 4 -14.30 -16.65 7.53
N SER A 5 -13.23 -15.96 7.16
CA SER A 5 -11.89 -16.11 7.72
C SER A 5 -11.49 -14.78 8.36
N ALA A 6 -10.96 -14.83 9.58
CA ALA A 6 -10.43 -13.66 10.27
C ALA A 6 -9.11 -14.04 10.93
N ILE A 7 -8.06 -13.26 10.64
CA ILE A 7 -6.74 -13.40 11.26
C ILE A 7 -6.40 -12.05 11.88
N THR A 8 -6.03 -12.09 13.16
CA THR A 8 -5.39 -10.96 13.85
C THR A 8 -3.98 -11.41 14.24
N SER A 9 -3.01 -10.53 14.08
CA SER A 9 -1.62 -10.80 14.42
C SER A 9 -0.97 -9.55 15.01
N SER A 10 -0.06 -9.75 15.95
CA SER A 10 0.84 -8.72 16.47
C SER A 10 2.16 -8.64 15.71
N THR A 11 2.44 -9.61 14.84
CA THR A 11 3.60 -9.65 13.96
C THR A 11 3.15 -9.59 12.50
N TYR A 12 4.02 -9.12 11.61
CA TYR A 12 3.74 -9.11 10.18
C TYR A 12 3.32 -10.50 9.68
N PHE A 13 2.26 -10.52 8.87
CA PHE A 13 1.87 -11.67 8.05
C PHE A 13 1.29 -11.16 6.74
N SER A 14 1.40 -11.96 5.68
CA SER A 14 0.87 -11.57 4.37
C SER A 14 -0.66 -11.69 4.34
N PRO A 15 -1.41 -10.67 3.89
CA PRO A 15 -2.85 -10.78 3.66
C PRO A 15 -3.24 -11.90 2.68
N MET A 16 -2.31 -12.35 1.83
CA MET A 16 -2.53 -13.50 0.95
C MET A 16 -2.91 -14.76 1.71
N GLU A 17 -2.44 -14.93 2.96
CA GLU A 17 -2.84 -16.08 3.78
C GLU A 17 -4.35 -16.12 4.02
N ASN A 18 -5.00 -14.96 4.24
CA ASN A 18 -6.46 -14.90 4.35
C ASN A 18 -7.15 -15.18 3.02
N ILE A 19 -6.59 -14.71 1.91
CA ILE A 19 -7.14 -14.96 0.58
C ILE A 19 -7.09 -16.46 0.26
N LEU A 20 -5.96 -17.11 0.52
CA LEU A 20 -5.80 -18.55 0.35
C LEU A 20 -6.73 -19.34 1.28
N ALA A 21 -6.96 -18.86 2.51
CA ALA A 21 -7.96 -19.47 3.40
C ALA A 21 -9.37 -19.42 2.80
N LEU A 22 -9.73 -18.34 2.09
CA LEU A 22 -11.00 -18.26 1.36
C LEU A 22 -11.06 -19.21 0.15
N GLU A 23 -9.93 -19.53 -0.50
CA GLU A 23 -9.91 -20.50 -1.61
C GLU A 23 -10.26 -21.92 -1.15
N THR A 24 -9.94 -22.29 0.10
CA THR A 24 -10.32 -23.59 0.66
C THR A 24 -11.85 -23.78 0.75
N MET A 25 -12.59 -22.67 0.69
CA MET A 25 -14.03 -22.62 0.80
C MET A 25 -14.66 -22.78 -0.60
N LYS A 26 -14.72 -24.03 -1.09
CA LYS A 26 -15.16 -24.49 -2.44
C LYS A 26 -16.47 -23.93 -3.03
N GLU A 27 -17.27 -23.19 -2.26
CA GLU A 27 -18.61 -22.68 -2.64
C GLU A 27 -18.88 -21.34 -1.93
N GLY A 28 -19.81 -20.53 -2.46
CA GLY A 28 -20.27 -19.29 -1.81
C GLY A 28 -19.48 -18.03 -2.19
N HIS A 29 -18.96 -17.97 -3.42
CA HIS A 29 -18.24 -16.81 -3.95
C HIS A 29 -19.14 -15.69 -4.50
N ASP A 30 -20.46 -15.93 -4.56
CA ASP A 30 -21.46 -14.95 -4.96
C ASP A 30 -21.59 -13.86 -3.88
N GLY A 31 -20.57 -12.99 -3.78
CA GLY A 31 -20.46 -11.90 -2.79
C GLY A 31 -19.30 -12.00 -1.80
N SER A 32 -18.10 -12.43 -2.22
CA SER A 32 -16.91 -12.40 -1.35
C SER A 32 -16.38 -10.97 -1.12
N GLY A 33 -15.89 -10.69 0.09
CA GLY A 33 -15.22 -9.43 0.44
C GLY A 33 -14.08 -9.64 1.43
N LEU A 34 -13.08 -8.77 1.39
CA LEU A 34 -11.93 -8.78 2.30
C LEU A 34 -11.81 -7.41 2.97
N GLY A 35 -11.85 -7.38 4.30
CA GLY A 35 -11.50 -6.21 5.10
C GLY A 35 -10.10 -6.38 5.68
N LEU A 36 -9.25 -5.37 5.50
CA LEU A 36 -7.89 -5.36 6.06
C LEU A 36 -7.72 -4.14 6.96
N VAL A 37 -7.15 -4.37 8.15
CA VAL A 37 -6.62 -3.31 9.00
C VAL A 37 -5.10 -3.48 8.99
N MET A 38 -4.42 -2.61 8.25
CA MET A 38 -2.96 -2.60 8.17
C MET A 38 -2.41 -1.94 9.43
N LYS A 39 -1.76 -2.73 10.28
CA LYS A 39 -1.18 -2.26 11.57
C LYS A 39 0.32 -2.01 11.50
N ASP A 40 0.99 -2.54 10.49
CA ASP A 40 2.43 -2.47 10.32
C ASP A 40 2.81 -2.67 8.84
N LEU A 41 4.05 -2.31 8.48
CA LEU A 41 4.63 -2.54 7.16
C LEU A 41 5.62 -3.71 7.20
N GLY A 42 5.65 -4.52 6.14
CA GLY A 42 6.63 -5.58 5.95
C GLY A 42 7.05 -5.70 4.49
N GLY A 43 7.88 -6.70 4.17
CA GLY A 43 8.38 -6.91 2.81
C GLY A 43 9.25 -5.75 2.33
N ALA A 44 8.97 -5.23 1.13
CA ALA A 44 9.77 -4.15 0.53
C ALA A 44 9.84 -2.84 1.35
N PHE A 45 8.94 -2.67 2.33
CA PHE A 45 8.84 -1.49 3.18
C PHE A 45 9.17 -1.76 4.65
N GLU A 46 9.68 -2.96 5.00
CA GLU A 46 9.94 -3.36 6.39
C GLU A 46 10.88 -2.38 7.12
N ASP A 47 11.95 -1.93 6.46
CA ASP A 47 12.92 -0.97 7.01
C ASP A 47 12.52 0.50 6.82
N LEU A 48 11.30 0.76 6.31
CA LEU A 48 10.83 2.09 5.93
C LEU A 48 9.66 2.60 6.78
N LYS A 49 9.36 1.94 7.90
CA LYS A 49 8.23 2.26 8.80
C LYS A 49 8.21 3.69 9.33
N SER A 50 9.38 4.30 9.48
CA SER A 50 9.53 5.68 9.96
C SER A 50 9.40 6.74 8.86
N TYR A 51 9.17 6.34 7.61
CA TYR A 51 9.05 7.25 6.48
C TYR A 51 7.60 7.32 5.97
N PRO A 52 7.15 8.49 5.48
CA PRO A 52 5.85 8.64 4.85
C PRO A 52 5.80 7.81 3.57
N VAL A 53 4.80 6.95 3.47
CA VAL A 53 4.55 6.12 2.30
C VAL A 53 3.29 6.61 1.58
N LEU A 54 3.41 6.83 0.27
CA LEU A 54 2.29 7.11 -0.61
C LEU A 54 2.22 6.02 -1.68
N SER A 55 1.09 5.33 -1.76
CA SER A 55 0.75 4.47 -2.88
C SER A 55 -0.20 5.17 -3.84
N GLY A 56 -0.06 4.91 -5.14
CA GLY A 56 -0.86 5.56 -6.15
C GLY A 56 -1.05 4.72 -7.40
N THR A 57 -2.07 5.09 -8.16
CA THR A 57 -2.30 4.61 -9.52
C THR A 57 -2.67 5.82 -10.36
N CYS A 58 -1.88 6.11 -11.39
CA CYS A 58 -2.06 7.34 -12.17
C CYS A 58 -1.61 7.18 -13.63
N SER A 59 -1.96 8.16 -14.45
CA SER A 59 -1.37 8.34 -15.77
C SER A 59 0.01 9.01 -15.67
N ASN A 60 0.77 9.02 -16.76
CA ASN A 60 2.05 9.74 -16.84
C ASN A 60 1.93 11.20 -16.34
N LYS A 61 0.94 11.95 -16.86
CA LYS A 61 0.67 13.33 -16.43
C LYS A 61 0.37 13.43 -14.92
N GLY A 62 -0.33 12.44 -14.38
CA GLY A 62 -0.64 12.40 -12.96
C GLY A 62 0.61 12.18 -12.10
N LEU A 63 1.55 11.36 -12.58
CA LEU A 63 2.83 11.15 -11.93
C LEU A 63 3.67 12.43 -11.93
N ASP A 64 3.78 13.10 -13.08
CA ASP A 64 4.54 14.36 -13.19
C ASP A 64 3.99 15.43 -12.23
N MET A 65 2.66 15.55 -12.16
CA MET A 65 2.00 16.50 -11.27
C MET A 65 2.23 16.18 -9.78
N LEU A 66 2.25 14.89 -9.44
CA LEU A 66 2.58 14.44 -8.09
C LEU A 66 4.04 14.75 -7.75
N ASP A 67 4.97 14.46 -8.66
CA ASP A 67 6.41 14.67 -8.46
C ASP A 67 6.72 16.16 -8.25
N ASP A 68 6.14 17.02 -9.09
CA ASP A 68 6.20 18.48 -8.91
C ASP A 68 5.66 18.93 -7.56
N TYR A 69 4.52 18.36 -7.13
CA TYR A 69 3.92 18.70 -5.84
C TYR A 69 4.82 18.29 -4.68
N MET A 70 5.29 17.04 -4.67
CA MET A 70 6.13 16.49 -3.61
C MET A 70 7.47 17.25 -3.53
N GLN A 71 8.06 17.58 -4.68
CA GLN A 71 9.28 18.37 -4.75
C GLN A 71 9.07 19.79 -4.20
N ARG A 72 7.98 20.48 -4.58
CA ARG A 72 7.65 21.81 -4.03
C ARG A 72 7.40 21.78 -2.53
N ALA A 73 6.82 20.69 -2.02
CA ALA A 73 6.64 20.46 -0.59
C ALA A 73 7.94 20.02 0.13
N GLY A 74 9.04 19.83 -0.61
CA GLY A 74 10.37 19.50 -0.06
C GLY A 74 10.57 18.01 0.24
N PHE A 75 9.64 17.14 -0.13
CA PHE A 75 9.80 15.69 -0.01
C PHE A 75 10.76 15.18 -1.08
N ARG A 76 11.58 14.18 -0.73
CA ARG A 76 12.46 13.49 -1.68
C ARG A 76 12.19 12.00 -1.67
N VAL A 77 12.09 11.37 -2.84
CA VAL A 77 11.89 9.92 -2.93
C VAL A 77 13.09 9.20 -2.29
N LYS A 78 12.82 8.38 -1.28
CA LYS A 78 13.80 7.49 -0.63
C LYS A 78 13.77 6.09 -1.25
N TYR A 79 12.58 5.61 -1.56
CA TYR A 79 12.35 4.30 -2.15
C TYR A 79 11.12 4.35 -3.05
N ASN A 80 11.19 3.67 -4.19
CA ASN A 80 10.09 3.51 -5.13
C ASN A 80 9.91 2.02 -5.44
N TRP A 81 8.70 1.54 -5.29
CA TRP A 81 8.31 0.19 -5.66
C TRP A 81 7.20 0.25 -6.70
N GLU A 82 7.34 -0.53 -7.76
CA GLU A 82 6.33 -0.69 -8.81
C GLU A 82 6.15 -2.18 -9.13
N PRO A 83 4.91 -2.65 -9.31
CA PRO A 83 4.66 -4.03 -9.71
C PRO A 83 5.04 -4.22 -11.18
N LYS A 84 5.48 -5.43 -11.52
CA LYS A 84 5.66 -5.83 -12.92
C LYS A 84 4.28 -6.07 -13.55
N ILE A 85 3.86 -5.18 -14.44
CA ILE A 85 2.60 -5.32 -15.18
C ILE A 85 2.79 -6.33 -16.32
N LYS A 86 1.92 -7.35 -16.37
CA LYS A 86 1.86 -8.32 -17.47
C LYS A 86 0.58 -8.09 -18.27
N ARG A 87 0.71 -7.86 -19.58
CA ARG A 87 -0.42 -7.85 -20.50
C ARG A 87 -0.64 -9.26 -21.01
N VAL A 88 -1.84 -9.80 -20.82
CA VAL A 88 -2.23 -11.14 -21.27
C VAL A 88 -3.29 -10.98 -22.36
N ALA A 89 -3.21 -11.78 -23.41
CA ALA A 89 -4.19 -11.75 -24.49
C ALA A 89 -5.59 -12.07 -23.93
N GLY A 90 -6.60 -11.28 -24.34
CA GLY A 90 -7.99 -11.43 -23.87
C GLY A 90 -8.31 -10.67 -22.57
N MET A 91 -7.40 -9.85 -22.06
CA MET A 91 -7.69 -8.96 -20.93
C MET A 91 -8.67 -7.85 -21.36
N GLU A 92 -9.81 -7.73 -20.67
CA GLU A 92 -10.84 -6.70 -20.95
C GLU A 92 -10.52 -5.33 -20.32
N ILE A 93 -9.45 -5.27 -19.51
CA ILE A 93 -9.07 -4.09 -18.72
C ILE A 93 -7.74 -3.56 -19.23
N GLU A 94 -7.72 -2.30 -19.64
CA GLU A 94 -6.48 -1.61 -19.97
C GLU A 94 -5.72 -1.21 -18.68
N PRO A 95 -4.46 -1.65 -18.51
CA PRO A 95 -3.65 -1.25 -17.36
C PRO A 95 -3.40 0.25 -17.38
N ARG A 96 -3.32 0.86 -16.18
CA ARG A 96 -2.86 2.24 -16.03
C ARG A 96 -1.36 2.35 -16.30
N ASP A 97 -0.92 3.58 -16.58
CA ASP A 97 0.49 3.85 -16.87
C ASP A 97 1.38 3.50 -15.66
N HIS A 98 0.93 3.88 -14.45
CA HIS A 98 1.70 3.71 -13.22
C HIS A 98 0.87 3.08 -12.10
N TYR A 99 1.52 2.15 -11.40
CA TYR A 99 1.11 1.63 -10.09
C TYR A 99 2.36 1.68 -9.22
N PHE A 100 2.32 2.40 -8.11
CA PHE A 100 3.51 2.54 -7.29
C PHE A 100 3.19 2.61 -5.79
N ALA A 101 4.23 2.35 -5.00
CA ALA A 101 4.34 2.75 -3.61
C ALA A 101 5.69 3.43 -3.41
N ARG A 102 5.70 4.64 -2.84
CA ARG A 102 6.90 5.44 -2.63
C ARG A 102 7.04 5.81 -1.17
N ALA A 103 8.22 5.59 -0.61
CA ALA A 103 8.63 6.16 0.66
C ALA A 103 9.41 7.44 0.42
N TYR A 104 9.10 8.50 1.16
CA TYR A 104 9.77 9.80 1.02
C TYR A 104 10.61 10.13 2.25
N GLN A 105 11.71 10.85 2.06
CA GLN A 105 12.34 11.60 3.13
C GLN A 105 11.44 12.80 3.49
N TYR A 106 11.30 13.07 4.77
CA TYR A 106 10.63 14.28 5.24
C TYR A 106 11.40 15.53 4.78
N PRO A 107 10.69 16.64 4.47
CA PRO A 107 11.33 17.94 4.26
C PRO A 107 11.95 18.45 5.56
N SER A 108 13.08 19.15 5.46
CA SER A 108 13.62 19.90 6.61
C SER A 108 12.65 21.03 7.00
N PRO A 109 12.43 21.32 8.31
CA PRO A 109 13.06 20.74 9.50
C PRO A 109 12.27 19.56 10.11
N TYR A 110 11.30 19.01 9.38
CA TYR A 110 10.38 17.97 9.85
C TYR A 110 11.01 16.56 9.81
N GLU A 111 12.34 16.45 9.86
CA GLU A 111 13.00 15.17 10.09
C GLU A 111 12.35 14.47 11.29
N PRO A 112 12.12 13.16 11.22
CA PRO A 112 11.14 12.49 12.07
C PRO A 112 11.52 12.69 13.54
N LYS A 113 10.75 13.53 14.24
CA LYS A 113 10.56 13.40 15.67
C LYS A 113 9.96 12.02 15.92
N ALA A 114 10.37 11.37 17.00
CA ALA A 114 10.07 9.97 17.28
C ALA A 114 8.62 9.57 16.90
N GLN A 115 8.48 8.42 16.25
CA GLN A 115 7.24 7.84 15.70
C GLN A 115 6.00 7.96 16.61
N VAL A 116 6.22 8.00 17.93
CA VAL A 116 5.22 8.15 18.99
C VAL A 116 4.30 9.37 18.84
N ASP A 117 4.80 10.51 18.33
CA ASP A 117 3.99 11.74 18.26
C ASP A 117 2.96 11.72 17.12
N TRP A 118 3.27 11.05 16.00
CA TRP A 118 2.40 11.05 14.81
C TRP A 118 1.18 10.14 14.94
N GLU A 119 1.36 8.96 15.53
CA GLU A 119 0.26 8.02 15.77
C GLU A 119 -0.77 8.62 16.74
N ARG A 120 -0.32 9.39 17.74
CA ARG A 120 -1.22 10.09 18.67
C ARG A 120 -2.03 11.19 17.97
N LEU A 121 -1.41 11.93 17.04
CA LEU A 121 -2.06 12.99 16.26
C LEU A 121 -3.13 12.48 15.28
N LEU A 122 -3.03 11.22 14.83
CA LEU A 122 -4.01 10.61 13.91
C LEU A 122 -5.22 10.00 14.63
N LEU A 123 -5.15 9.85 15.95
CA LEU A 123 -6.22 9.32 16.81
C LEU A 123 -7.05 10.43 17.48
N GLU A 124 -6.71 11.70 17.25
CA GLU A 124 -7.48 12.91 17.62
C GLU A 124 -8.32 13.40 16.44
#